data_AF-A0A0S4I7G4-F1
#
_entry.id   AF-A0A0S4I7G4-F1
#
_cell.length_a   1.000
_cell.length_b   1.000
_cell.length_c   1.000
_cell.angle_alpha   90.00
_cell.angle_beta   90.00
_cell.angle_gamma   90.00
#
_symmetry.space_group_name_H-M   'P 1'
#
loop_
_entity.id
_entity.type
_entity.pdbx_description
1 polymer ?
#
loop_
_entity_poly.entity_id
_entity_poly.type
_entity_poly.pdbx_seq_one_letter_code
_entity_poly.pdbx_strand_id
1 'polypeptide(L)'
;MKRLHIPLLMVALVFSAQGFAATTTQQEKMKTCNADATAQSLKGDARKAFMSTCLKKQVPPTQQEKMKTCNADATAKVLKGDERKAFMSDCLKKK
;
A
#
# COMPACT_ATOMS: atom_id res chain seq x y z
N MET A 1 25.25 -50.30 17.00
CA MET A 1 24.86 -49.43 15.86
C MET A 1 24.74 -48.00 16.40
N LYS A 2 25.78 -47.19 16.16
CA LYS A 2 25.73 -45.98 15.33
C LYS A 2 24.78 -44.92 15.93
N ARG A 3 25.28 -44.13 16.88
CA ARG A 3 25.90 -42.78 16.70
C ARG A 3 24.83 -41.70 16.90
N LEU A 4 25.06 -40.59 17.57
CA LEU A 4 26.25 -40.03 18.22
C LEU A 4 25.74 -38.82 19.02
N HIS A 5 26.36 -38.58 20.17
CA HIS A 5 26.15 -37.42 21.02
C HIS A 5 26.37 -36.08 20.28
N ILE A 6 25.52 -35.08 20.62
CA ILE A 6 25.88 -33.75 21.16
C ILE A 6 26.97 -32.98 20.37
N PRO A 7 26.75 -31.72 19.91
CA PRO A 7 26.49 -30.62 20.83
C PRO A 7 25.54 -29.51 20.35
N LEU A 8 24.59 -29.19 21.23
CA LEU A 8 23.79 -27.98 21.30
C LEU A 8 24.68 -26.76 21.67
N LEU A 9 25.60 -26.37 20.79
CA LEU A 9 26.53 -25.25 21.04
C LEU A 9 26.77 -24.38 19.79
N MET A 10 25.76 -24.24 18.94
CA MET A 10 25.74 -23.31 17.81
C MET A 10 24.46 -22.45 17.84
N VAL A 11 24.10 -21.93 19.02
CA VAL A 11 23.06 -20.91 19.20
C VAL A 11 23.72 -19.53 19.21
N ALA A 12 24.28 -19.14 18.07
CA ALA A 12 24.73 -17.77 17.86
C ALA A 12 24.92 -17.55 16.35
N LEU A 13 23.86 -17.11 15.66
CA LEU A 13 23.87 -16.35 14.37
C LEU A 13 22.49 -16.36 13.66
N VAL A 14 21.39 -16.64 14.35
CA VAL A 14 20.03 -16.52 13.77
C VAL A 14 19.47 -15.14 14.08
N PHE A 15 19.88 -14.09 13.35
CA PHE A 15 19.14 -12.81 13.37
C PHE A 15 19.40 -11.90 12.14
N SER A 16 19.24 -12.42 10.92
CA SER A 16 19.27 -11.56 9.72
C SER A 16 18.65 -12.19 8.46
N ALA A 17 17.44 -12.77 8.57
CA ALA A 17 16.79 -13.33 7.38
C ALA A 17 15.26 -13.19 7.34
N GLN A 18 14.70 -12.16 7.97
CA GLN A 18 13.25 -11.91 7.90
C GLN A 18 13.00 -10.52 7.29
N GLY A 19 12.92 -10.46 5.95
CA GLY A 19 12.61 -9.21 5.22
C GLY A 19 12.50 -9.26 3.69
N PHE A 20 12.56 -10.42 3.03
CA PHE A 20 12.72 -10.50 1.57
C PHE A 20 11.43 -10.65 0.74
N ALA A 21 10.23 -10.48 1.31
CA ALA A 21 8.98 -10.59 0.54
C ALA A 21 8.37 -9.22 0.15
N ALA A 22 8.69 -8.15 0.88
CA ALA A 22 8.13 -6.82 0.62
C ALA A 22 8.96 -5.98 -0.37
N THR A 23 10.23 -6.33 -0.58
CA THR A 23 11.17 -5.60 -1.44
C THR A 23 11.05 -6.00 -2.92
N THR A 24 10.75 -7.27 -3.20
CA THR A 24 10.61 -7.81 -4.56
C THR A 24 9.44 -7.19 -5.31
N THR A 25 8.27 -7.08 -4.67
CA THR A 25 7.05 -6.55 -5.32
C THR A 25 7.19 -5.08 -5.76
N GLN A 26 7.92 -4.25 -5.00
CA GLN A 26 8.17 -2.86 -5.38
C GLN A 26 9.17 -2.75 -6.53
N GLN A 27 10.23 -3.55 -6.50
CA GLN A 27 11.25 -3.58 -7.55
C GLN A 27 10.68 -4.08 -8.89
N GLU A 28 9.81 -5.09 -8.85
CA GLU A 28 9.06 -5.57 -10.03
C GLU A 28 8.14 -4.49 -10.58
N LYS A 29 7.36 -3.83 -9.70
CA LYS A 29 6.50 -2.70 -10.09
C LYS A 29 7.30 -1.59 -10.77
N MET A 30 8.49 -1.27 -10.28
CA MET A 30 9.35 -0.27 -10.88
C MET A 30 9.86 -0.65 -12.28
N LYS A 31 10.16 -1.92 -12.51
CA LYS A 31 10.52 -2.41 -13.85
C LYS A 31 9.35 -2.27 -14.81
N THR A 32 8.15 -2.70 -14.42
CA THR A 32 6.94 -2.58 -15.24
C THR A 32 6.61 -1.13 -15.55
N CYS A 33 6.60 -0.23 -14.55
CA CYS A 33 6.36 1.19 -14.76
C CYS A 33 7.37 1.82 -15.74
N ASN A 34 8.64 1.40 -15.71
CA ASN A 34 9.64 1.90 -16.67
C ASN A 34 9.45 1.34 -18.08
N ALA A 35 9.05 0.07 -18.21
CA ALA A 35 8.72 -0.53 -19.49
C ALA A 35 7.52 0.19 -20.12
N ASP A 36 6.44 0.39 -19.35
CA ASP A 36 5.22 1.06 -19.82
C ASP A 36 5.45 2.52 -20.21
N ALA A 37 6.25 3.25 -19.44
CA ALA A 37 6.60 4.63 -19.77
C ALA A 37 7.38 4.72 -21.09
N THR A 38 8.26 3.74 -21.35
CA THR A 38 9.05 3.66 -22.59
C THR A 38 8.17 3.24 -23.76
N ALA A 39 7.30 2.25 -23.58
CA ALA A 39 6.34 1.81 -24.60
C ALA A 39 5.40 2.95 -25.04
N GLN A 40 5.00 3.80 -24.09
CA GLN A 40 4.21 5.00 -24.35
C GLN A 40 5.05 6.21 -24.82
N SER A 41 6.36 6.05 -25.01
CA SER A 41 7.29 7.12 -25.41
C SER A 41 7.20 8.37 -24.54
N LEU A 42 6.85 8.21 -23.25
CA LEU A 42 6.71 9.32 -22.31
C LEU A 42 8.08 9.92 -22.02
N LYS A 43 8.17 11.25 -22.13
CA LYS A 43 9.39 12.03 -21.87
C LYS A 43 9.07 13.22 -20.96
N GLY A 44 10.10 13.79 -20.34
CA GLY A 44 9.98 14.97 -19.49
C GLY A 44 8.93 14.81 -18.38
N ASP A 45 8.11 15.83 -18.19
CA ASP A 45 7.09 15.88 -17.13
C ASP A 45 6.05 14.75 -17.24
N ALA A 46 5.70 14.34 -18.47
CA ALA A 46 4.74 13.27 -18.69
C ALA A 46 5.24 11.92 -18.13
N ARG A 47 6.54 11.61 -18.32
CA ARG A 47 7.15 10.40 -17.74
C ARG A 47 7.18 10.47 -16.22
N LYS A 48 7.51 11.63 -15.65
CA LYS A 48 7.58 11.83 -14.20
C LYS A 48 6.20 11.67 -13.55
N ALA A 49 5.17 12.25 -14.14
CA ALA A 49 3.79 12.10 -13.69
C ALA A 49 3.34 10.64 -13.76
N PHE A 50 3.58 9.96 -14.89
CA PHE A 50 3.27 8.55 -15.06
C PHE A 50 4.00 7.67 -14.03
N MET A 51 5.30 7.88 -13.85
CA MET A 51 6.09 7.11 -12.89
C MET A 51 5.63 7.34 -11.45
N SER A 52 5.28 8.58 -11.09
CA SER A 52 4.72 8.91 -9.77
C SER A 52 3.40 8.18 -9.54
N THR A 53 2.49 8.18 -10.51
CA THR A 53 1.22 7.47 -10.42
C THR A 53 1.41 5.95 -10.37
N CYS A 54 2.27 5.41 -11.23
CA CYS A 54 2.52 3.97 -11.33
C CYS A 54 3.23 3.43 -10.08
N LEU A 55 4.20 4.17 -9.52
CA LEU A 55 4.97 3.75 -8.33
C LEU A 55 4.29 4.08 -7.01
N LYS A 56 3.30 4.97 -6.98
CA LYS A 56 2.51 5.22 -5.76
C LYS A 56 1.96 3.89 -5.26
N LYS A 57 2.25 3.57 -4.00
CA LYS A 57 1.45 2.58 -3.27
C LYS A 57 0.00 3.07 -3.33
N GLN A 58 -1.00 2.18 -3.35
CA GLN A 58 -2.34 2.57 -2.94
C GLN A 58 -2.16 3.11 -1.51
N VAL A 59 -2.01 4.43 -1.39
CA VAL A 59 -2.01 5.10 -0.11
C VAL A 59 -3.47 5.08 0.28
N PRO A 60 -3.85 4.37 1.35
CA PRO A 60 -5.21 4.49 1.86
C PRO A 60 -5.49 5.98 2.05
N PRO A 61 -6.66 6.48 1.63
CA PRO A 61 -6.98 7.88 1.78
C PRO A 61 -6.71 8.29 3.23
N THR A 62 -6.06 9.43 3.42
CA THR A 62 -5.86 9.95 4.76
C THR A 62 -7.22 10.10 5.45
N GLN A 63 -7.24 10.03 6.78
CA GLN A 63 -8.48 10.26 7.52
C GLN A 63 -9.14 11.61 7.15
N GLN A 64 -8.34 12.61 6.79
CA GLN A 64 -8.82 13.91 6.33
C GLN A 64 -9.51 13.83 4.95
N GLU A 65 -8.91 13.14 3.98
CA GLU A 65 -9.51 12.92 2.66
C GLU A 65 -10.80 12.11 2.78
N LYS A 66 -10.79 11.06 3.60
CA LYS A 66 -11.95 10.23 3.87
C LYS A 66 -13.11 11.04 4.47
N MET A 67 -12.82 11.92 5.43
CA MET A 67 -13.83 12.81 6.00
C MET A 67 -14.43 13.77 4.97
N LYS A 68 -13.60 14.31 4.06
CA LYS A 68 -14.10 15.16 2.96
C LYS A 68 -15.02 14.37 2.04
N THR A 69 -14.62 13.17 1.63
CA THR A 69 -15.44 12.28 0.79
C THR A 69 -16.75 11.92 1.48
N CYS A 70 -16.72 11.48 2.75
CA CYS A 70 -17.94 11.15 3.49
C CYS A 70 -18.88 12.36 3.64
N ASN A 71 -18.36 13.59 3.79
CA ASN A 71 -19.19 14.79 3.81
C ASN A 71 -19.79 15.15 2.45
N ALA A 72 -19.01 14.99 1.37
CA ALA A 72 -19.49 15.19 0.01
C ALA A 72 -20.62 14.19 -0.32
N ASP A 73 -20.42 12.91 -0.01
CA ASP A 73 -21.39 11.85 -0.22
C ASP A 73 -22.67 12.07 0.59
N ALA A 74 -22.55 12.47 1.86
CA ALA A 74 -23.70 12.78 2.70
C ALA A 74 -24.52 13.94 2.13
N THR A 75 -23.85 14.96 1.60
CA THR A 75 -24.50 16.13 0.96
C THR A 75 -25.16 15.74 -0.36
N ALA A 76 -24.48 14.96 -1.20
CA ALA A 76 -25.02 14.45 -2.45
C ALA A 76 -26.24 13.54 -2.24
N LYS A 77 -26.25 12.78 -1.14
CA LYS A 77 -27.39 11.97 -0.69
C LYS A 77 -28.48 12.77 0.05
N VAL A 78 -28.29 14.09 0.22
CA VAL A 78 -29.21 15.00 0.92
C VAL A 78 -29.55 14.51 2.34
N LEU A 79 -28.61 13.81 2.98
CA LEU A 79 -28.82 13.26 4.31
C LEU A 79 -28.84 14.38 5.35
N LYS A 80 -29.83 14.35 6.24
CA LYS A 80 -30.00 15.33 7.33
C LYS A 80 -30.21 14.61 8.66
N GLY A 81 -30.10 15.36 9.75
CA GLY A 81 -30.37 14.85 11.10
C GLY A 81 -29.60 13.57 11.42
N ASP A 82 -30.30 12.58 11.96
CA ASP A 82 -29.69 11.34 12.43
C ASP A 82 -29.23 10.42 11.29
N GLU A 83 -29.86 10.48 10.12
CA GLU A 83 -29.44 9.71 8.93
C GLU A 83 -28.02 10.11 8.48
N ARG A 84 -27.71 11.41 8.50
CA ARG A 84 -26.36 11.90 8.18
C ARG A 84 -25.34 11.42 9.21
N LYS A 85 -25.69 11.42 10.50
CA LYS A 85 -24.77 10.98 11.57
C LYS A 85 -24.45 9.50 11.44
N ALA A 86 -25.46 8.65 11.21
CA ALA A 86 -25.28 7.22 11.00
C ALA A 86 -24.38 6.96 9.78
N PHE A 87 -24.69 7.59 8.64
CA PHE A 87 -23.86 7.49 7.44
C PHE A 87 -22.42 7.93 7.67
N MET A 88 -22.20 9.05 8.35
CA MET A 88 -20.85 9.54 8.63
C MET A 88 -20.06 8.57 9.50
N SER A 89 -20.71 7.99 10.53
CA SER A 89 -20.08 6.99 11.41
C SER A 89 -19.63 5.77 10.61
N ASP A 90 -20.52 5.23 9.77
CA ASP A 90 -20.23 4.05 8.98
C ASP A 90 -19.18 4.32 7.89
N CYS A 91 -19.29 5.45 7.21
CA CYS A 91 -18.34 5.87 6.18
C CYS A 91 -16.92 6.04 6.75
N LEU A 92 -16.79 6.67 7.91
CA LEU A 92 -15.50 6.87 8.57
C LEU A 92 -14.90 5.58 9.16
N LYS A 93 -15.72 4.55 9.47
CA LYS A 93 -15.27 3.26 10.01
C LYS A 93 -14.78 2.26 8.96
N LYS A 94 -15.23 2.35 7.70
CA LYS A 94 -14.83 1.43 6.61
C LYS A 94 -13.33 1.57 6.30
N LYS A 95 -12.52 0.53 6.51
CA LYS A 95 -11.07 0.58 6.25
C LYS A 95 -10.75 0.71 4.76
#